data_AF-A0A2U3RQV9-F1
#
_entry.id   AF-A0A2U3RQV9-F1
#
_cell.length_a   1.000
_cell.length_b   1.000
_cell.length_c   1.000
_cell.angle_alpha   90.00
_cell.angle_beta   90.00
_cell.angle_gamma   90.00
#
_symmetry.space_group_name_H-M   'P 1'
#
loop_
_entity.id
_entity.type
_entity.pdbx_description
1 polymer ?
#
loop_
_entity_poly.entity_id
_entity_poly.type
_entity_poly.pdbx_seq_one_letter_code
_entity_poly.pdbx_strand_id
1 'polypeptide(L)'
;MPKSYSQDFRQEVIKCVNQGKSCNDASVKFDIAANTVRNWYKRYKSEGHYKERDRLGKKEKIYKIEFEKYISLNQNLTLAQTGKHFGILIRVASYYMKKFGYS
;
A
#
# COMPACT_ATOMS: atom_id res chain seq x y z
N MET A 1 10.61 -11.97 1.32
CA MET A 1 10.54 -10.52 1.65
C MET A 1 11.28 -10.31 2.96
N PRO A 2 12.14 -9.28 3.09
CA PRO A 2 12.79 -9.01 4.37
C PRO A 2 11.73 -8.68 5.43
N LYS A 3 11.96 -9.23 6.63
CA LYS A 3 11.08 -9.10 7.79
C LYS A 3 11.05 -7.65 8.25
N SER A 4 9.86 -7.08 8.44
CA SER A 4 9.74 -5.76 9.05
C SER A 4 10.16 -5.81 10.53
N TYR A 5 10.72 -4.71 11.03
CA TYR A 5 10.97 -4.53 12.45
C TYR A 5 9.66 -4.44 13.23
N SER A 6 9.58 -5.13 14.37
CA SER A 6 8.41 -5.11 15.24
C SER A 6 8.05 -3.70 15.71
N GLN A 7 6.77 -3.50 16.03
CA GLN A 7 6.27 -2.21 16.53
C GLN A 7 6.96 -1.81 17.84
N ASP A 8 7.18 -2.77 18.74
CA ASP A 8 7.84 -2.53 20.03
C ASP A 8 9.27 -2.03 19.84
N PHE A 9 10.01 -2.61 18.89
CA PHE A 9 11.36 -2.17 18.56
C PHE A 9 11.37 -0.73 18.03
N ARG A 10 10.44 -0.37 17.13
CA ARG A 10 10.31 1.01 16.63
C ARG A 10 9.99 2.00 17.74
N GLN A 11 9.13 1.60 18.66
CA GLN A 11 8.76 2.41 19.82
C GLN A 11 9.99 2.67 20.70
N GLU A 12 10.81 1.66 20.97
CA GLU A 12 12.02 1.80 21.78
C GLU A 12 13.04 2.74 21.12
N VAL A 13 13.27 2.58 19.81
CA VAL A 13 14.15 3.45 19.02
C VAL A 13 13.68 4.90 19.08
N ILE A 14 12.38 5.16 18.84
CA ILE A 14 11.84 6.53 18.84
C ILE A 14 11.83 7.13 20.25
N LYS A 15 11.52 6.36 21.30
CA LYS A 15 11.66 6.81 22.69
C LYS A 15 13.09 7.28 22.98
N CYS A 16 14.09 6.56 22.48
CA CYS A 16 15.48 6.93 22.64
C CYS A 16 15.81 8.29 21.99
N VAL A 17 15.25 8.56 20.81
CA VAL A 17 15.39 9.87 20.13
C VAL A 17 14.64 10.98 20.89
N ASN A 18 13.43 10.70 21.40
CA ASN A 18 12.65 11.67 22.19
C ASN A 18 13.33 12.04 23.53
N GLN A 19 14.19 11.17 24.07
CA GLN A 19 15.01 11.43 25.26
C GLN A 19 16.20 12.38 24.99
N GLY A 20 16.29 12.96 23.79
CA GLY A 20 17.33 13.93 23.43
C GLY A 20 18.54 13.34 22.71
N LYS A 21 18.54 12.04 22.40
CA LYS A 21 19.60 11.44 21.58
C LYS A 21 19.40 11.72 20.10
N SER A 22 20.49 11.84 19.36
CA SER A 22 20.41 12.01 17.91
C SER A 22 19.95 10.71 17.22
N CYS A 23 19.45 10.85 15.99
CA CYS A 23 19.14 9.67 15.15
C CYS A 23 20.38 8.80 14.88
N ASN A 24 21.58 9.40 14.90
CA ASN A 24 22.84 8.69 14.72
C ASN A 24 23.19 7.87 15.98
N ASP A 25 22.99 8.43 17.17
CA ASP A 25 23.24 7.69 18.42
C ASP A 25 22.30 6.50 18.55
N ALA A 26 21.02 6.69 18.19
CA ALA A 26 20.04 5.60 18.15
C ALA A 26 20.40 4.55 17.08
N SER A 27 20.90 4.99 15.92
CA SER A 27 21.38 4.09 14.86
C SER A 27 22.49 3.16 15.34
N VAL A 28 23.50 3.69 16.03
CA VAL A 28 24.60 2.91 16.61
C VAL A 28 24.10 2.01 17.73
N LYS A 29 23.25 2.54 18.63
CA LYS A 29 22.73 1.77 19.78
C LYS A 29 21.91 0.55 19.37
N PHE A 30 21.10 0.67 18.32
CA PHE A 30 20.15 -0.37 17.90
C PHE A 30 20.60 -1.11 16.63
N ASP A 31 21.81 -0.87 16.14
CA ASP A 31 22.38 -1.47 14.93
C ASP A 31 21.45 -1.41 13.70
N ILE A 32 20.90 -0.22 13.45
CA ILE A 32 20.04 0.04 12.28
C ILE A 32 20.50 1.28 11.55
N ALA A 33 20.25 1.37 10.24
CA ALA A 33 20.62 2.54 9.47
C ALA A 33 20.01 3.84 10.02
N ALA A 34 20.82 4.89 10.19
CA ALA A 34 20.37 6.20 10.68
C ALA A 34 19.24 6.81 9.84
N ASN A 35 19.22 6.52 8.53
CA ASN A 35 18.12 6.94 7.66
C ASN A 35 16.79 6.27 8.03
N THR A 36 16.81 5.02 8.47
CA THR A 36 15.62 4.30 8.98
C THR A 36 15.09 4.99 10.23
N VAL A 37 15.96 5.30 11.19
CA VAL A 37 15.60 6.04 12.41
C VAL A 37 14.98 7.39 12.09
N ARG A 38 15.63 8.17 11.20
CA ARG A 38 15.14 9.49 10.79
C ARG A 38 13.76 9.41 10.13
N ASN A 39 13.55 8.44 9.25
CA ASN A 39 12.26 8.23 8.59
C ASN A 39 11.17 7.83 9.58
N TRP A 40 11.48 6.95 10.54
CA TRP A 40 10.55 6.59 11.61
C TRP A 40 10.22 7.79 12.49
N TYR A 41 11.21 8.59 12.88
CA TYR A 41 11.00 9.78 13.69
C TYR A 41 10.14 10.83 12.97
N LYS A 42 10.45 11.12 11.70
CA LYS A 42 9.65 12.04 10.85
C LYS A 42 8.20 11.58 10.76
N ARG A 43 7.98 10.28 10.57
CA ARG A 43 6.62 9.70 10.51
C ARG A 43 5.92 9.77 11.86
N TYR A 44 6.59 9.42 12.95
CA TYR A 44 6.04 9.54 14.29
C TYR A 44 5.57 10.96 14.59
N LYS A 45 6.36 11.98 14.23
CA LYS A 45 5.98 13.39 14.37
C LYS A 45 4.76 13.79 13.53
N SER A 46 4.51 13.12 12.41
CA SER A 46 3.40 13.41 11.49
C SER A 46 2.13 12.59 11.76
N GLU A 47 2.27 11.32 12.15
CA GLU A 47 1.18 10.34 12.29
C GLU A 47 0.81 10.09 13.77
N GLY A 48 1.71 10.39 14.72
CA GLY A 48 1.49 10.20 16.15
C GLY A 48 1.61 8.75 16.65
N HIS A 49 1.90 7.78 15.77
CA HIS A 49 1.95 6.36 16.13
C HIS A 49 3.15 5.59 15.53
N TYR A 50 3.47 4.44 16.12
CA TYR A 50 4.61 3.59 15.73
C TYR A 50 4.26 2.51 14.68
N LYS A 51 3.00 2.49 14.23
CA LYS A 51 2.48 1.42 13.36
C LYS A 51 3.20 1.35 12.02
N GLU A 52 3.31 0.13 11.54
CA GLU A 52 3.65 -0.13 10.15
C GLU A 52 2.60 0.45 9.21
N ARG A 53 3.05 0.89 8.03
CA ARG A 53 2.12 1.21 6.95
C ARG A 53 1.77 -0.08 6.26
N ASP A 54 0.48 -0.25 5.99
CA ASP A 54 0.04 -1.27 5.07
C ASP A 54 0.70 -1.04 3.71
N ARG A 55 1.31 -2.10 3.18
CA ARG A 55 1.83 -2.09 1.82
C ARG A 55 0.65 -2.21 0.88
N LEU A 56 -0.07 -1.11 0.69
CA LEU A 56 -1.16 -1.05 -0.25
C LEU A 56 -0.58 -1.26 -1.65
N GLY A 57 -1.11 -2.27 -2.34
CA GLY A 57 -0.80 -2.49 -3.75
C GLY A 57 -1.20 -1.28 -4.60
N LYS A 58 -0.84 -1.31 -5.88
CA LYS A 58 -1.25 -0.29 -6.83
C LYS A 58 -2.78 -0.14 -6.81
N LYS A 59 -3.27 1.09 -6.69
CA LYS A 59 -4.71 1.40 -6.79
C LYS A 59 -5.26 0.84 -8.11
N GLU A 60 -6.38 0.14 -8.02
CA GLU A 60 -7.05 -0.42 -9.18
C GLU A 60 -7.55 0.68 -10.12
N LYS A 61 -7.52 0.42 -11.43
CA LYS A 61 -8.02 1.36 -12.44
C LYS A 61 -9.55 1.40 -12.50
N ILE A 62 -10.20 0.32 -12.11
CA ILE A 62 -11.66 0.15 -12.16
C ILE A 62 -12.15 -0.31 -10.80
N TYR A 63 -13.22 0.30 -10.30
CA TYR A 63 -13.89 -0.14 -9.09
C TYR A 63 -14.77 -1.36 -9.39
N LYS A 64 -14.64 -2.40 -8.56
CA LYS A 64 -15.37 -3.67 -8.73
C LYS A 64 -16.89 -3.46 -8.88
N ILE A 65 -17.49 -2.67 -8.00
CA ILE A 65 -18.94 -2.41 -7.98
C ILE A 65 -19.43 -1.81 -9.32
N GLU A 66 -18.68 -0.87 -9.88
CA GLU A 66 -19.02 -0.23 -11.16
C GLU A 66 -18.93 -1.22 -12.32
N PHE A 67 -17.89 -2.06 -12.31
CA PHE A 67 -17.70 -3.12 -13.29
C PHE A 67 -18.84 -4.15 -13.24
N GLU A 68 -19.17 -4.67 -12.05
CA GLU A 68 -20.24 -5.65 -11.86
C GLU A 68 -21.60 -5.08 -12.30
N LYS A 69 -21.88 -3.82 -11.98
CA LYS A 69 -23.10 -3.13 -12.42
C LYS A 69 -23.17 -3.05 -13.94
N TYR A 70 -22.08 -2.69 -14.60
CA TYR A 70 -22.04 -2.59 -16.06
C TYR A 70 -22.26 -3.94 -16.75
N ILE A 71 -21.61 -5.01 -16.25
CA ILE A 71 -21.80 -6.37 -16.78
C ILE A 71 -23.23 -6.87 -16.55
N SER A 72 -23.78 -6.65 -15.35
CA SER A 72 -25.14 -7.09 -14.99
C SER A 72 -26.23 -6.43 -15.84
N LEU A 73 -26.04 -5.16 -16.21
CA LEU A 73 -26.96 -4.42 -17.07
C LEU A 73 -26.90 -4.85 -18.54
N ASN A 74 -25.82 -5.50 -18.97
CA ASN A 74 -25.58 -5.81 -20.37
C ASN A 74 -25.04 -7.25 -20.50
N GLN A 75 -25.95 -8.23 -20.43
CA GLN A 75 -25.63 -9.67 -20.38
C GLN A 75 -24.84 -10.21 -21.59
N ASN A 76 -24.84 -9.51 -22.73
CA ASN A 76 -24.15 -9.91 -23.97
C ASN A 76 -23.00 -8.95 -24.36
N LEU A 77 -22.24 -8.43 -23.39
CA LEU A 77 -21.09 -7.57 -23.69
C LEU A 77 -19.88 -8.35 -24.20
N THR A 78 -19.30 -7.83 -25.28
CA THR A 78 -17.96 -8.25 -25.73
C THR A 78 -16.88 -7.55 -24.92
N LEU A 79 -15.71 -8.18 -24.80
CA LEU A 79 -14.53 -7.58 -24.16
C LEU A 79 -14.13 -6.23 -24.77
N ALA A 80 -14.37 -6.05 -26.07
CA ALA A 80 -14.11 -4.80 -26.79
C ALA A 80 -15.03 -3.67 -26.31
N GLN A 81 -16.32 -3.95 -26.11
CA GLN A 81 -17.28 -2.98 -25.59
C GLN A 81 -16.96 -2.61 -24.14
N THR A 82 -16.64 -3.59 -23.30
CA THR A 82 -16.19 -3.34 -21.92
C THR A 82 -14.92 -2.47 -21.90
N GLY A 83 -13.95 -2.77 -22.75
CA GLY A 83 -12.74 -1.96 -22.87
C GLY A 83 -13.03 -0.51 -23.26
N LYS A 84 -13.87 -0.31 -24.27
CA LYS A 84 -14.30 1.02 -24.72
C LYS A 84 -15.02 1.80 -23.62
N HIS A 85 -15.92 1.16 -22.87
CA HIS A 85 -16.69 1.83 -21.81
C HIS A 85 -15.80 2.35 -20.68
N PHE A 86 -14.85 1.54 -20.22
CA PHE A 86 -13.93 1.92 -19.15
C PHE A 86 -12.67 2.64 -19.64
N GLY A 87 -12.54 2.92 -20.95
CA GLY A 87 -11.35 3.55 -21.53
C GLY A 87 -10.07 2.71 -21.36
N ILE A 88 -10.20 1.38 -21.37
CA ILE A 88 -9.09 0.43 -21.19
C ILE A 88 -8.91 -0.47 -22.40
N LEU A 89 -7.70 -1.03 -22.55
CA LEU A 89 -7.41 -2.02 -23.58
C LEU A 89 -8.21 -3.30 -23.36
N ILE A 90 -8.56 -4.00 -24.44
CA ILE A 90 -9.31 -5.27 -24.40
C ILE A 90 -8.67 -6.33 -23.49
N ARG A 91 -7.33 -6.40 -23.45
CA ARG A 91 -6.57 -7.29 -22.56
C ARG A 91 -6.78 -6.97 -21.07
N VAL A 92 -6.95 -5.69 -20.75
CA VAL A 92 -7.22 -5.24 -19.37
C VAL A 92 -8.67 -5.56 -19.00
N ALA A 93 -9.60 -5.45 -19.96
CA ALA A 93 -10.99 -5.87 -19.75
C ALA A 93 -11.08 -7.38 -19.48
N SER A 94 -10.36 -8.19 -20.26
CA SER A 94 -10.25 -9.64 -20.01
C SER A 94 -9.66 -9.98 -18.64
N TYR A 95 -8.62 -9.26 -18.20
CA TYR A 95 -8.07 -9.40 -16.85
C TYR A 95 -9.11 -9.14 -15.76
N TYR A 96 -9.89 -8.04 -15.87
CA TYR A 96 -10.92 -7.72 -14.88
C TYR A 96 -12.09 -8.71 -14.88
N MET A 97 -12.50 -9.23 -16.04
CA MET A 97 -13.50 -10.30 -16.12
C MET A 97 -13.07 -11.54 -15.32
N LYS A 98 -11.83 -12.01 -15.53
CA LYS A 98 -11.28 -13.15 -14.78
C LYS A 98 -11.14 -12.85 -13.30
N LYS A 99 -10.60 -11.67 -12.96
CA LYS A 99 -10.39 -11.24 -11.57
C LYS A 99 -11.70 -11.17 -10.78
N PHE A 100 -12.81 -10.78 -11.42
CA PHE A 100 -14.12 -10.66 -10.78
C PHE A 100 -15.01 -11.90 -10.95
N GLY A 101 -14.55 -12.94 -11.66
CA GLY A 101 -15.24 -14.24 -11.74
C GLY A 101 -16.26 -14.40 -12.86
N TYR A 102 -16.16 -13.61 -13.93
CA TYR A 102 -17.07 -13.64 -15.09
C TYR A 102 -16.52 -14.40 -16.30
N SER A 103 -15.36 -15.07 -16.18
CA SER A 103 -14.66 -15.77 -17.28
C SER A 103 -14.11 -17.11 -16.83
#